data_AF-A0A962QQC2-F1
#
_entry.id   AF-A0A962QQC2-F1
#
_cell.length_a   1.000
_cell.length_b   1.000
_cell.length_c   1.000
_cell.angle_alpha   90.00
_cell.angle_beta   90.00
_cell.angle_gamma   90.00
#
_symmetry.space_group_name_H-M   'P 1'
#
loop_
_entity.id
_entity.type
_entity.pdbx_description
1 polymer ?
#
loop_
_entity_poly.entity_id
_entity_poly.type
_entity_poly.pdbx_seq_one_letter_code
_entity_poly.pdbx_strand_id
1 'polypeptide(L)' 'MAENKDGQDKSQEPTSKRINDARKKGQVPRSRELNTMALTLLGVGTVMVLGPRFASGMHTVFVEQFSLKREDIFDT' A
#
# COMPACT_ATOMS: atom_id res chain seq x y z
N MET A 1 -20.91 -21.66 22.42
CA MET A 1 -21.69 -20.46 22.79
C MET A 1 -22.18 -19.84 21.50
N ALA A 2 -23.45 -20.05 21.16
CA ALA A 2 -24.04 -19.67 19.89
C ALA A 2 -24.85 -18.39 20.09
N GLU A 3 -24.43 -17.25 19.56
CA GLU A 3 -25.32 -16.09 19.44
C GLU A 3 -25.03 -15.28 18.16
N ASN A 4 -26.09 -15.18 17.33
CA ASN A 4 -26.33 -14.28 16.21
C ASN A 4 -25.77 -14.62 14.82
N LYS A 5 -26.38 -15.67 14.24
CA LYS A 5 -26.63 -15.81 12.78
C LYS A 5 -27.93 -15.11 12.36
N ASP A 6 -28.17 -13.87 12.76
CA ASP A 6 -29.31 -13.09 12.23
C ASP A 6 -28.85 -12.17 11.09
N GLY A 7 -28.43 -12.82 10.00
CA GLY A 7 -28.38 -12.23 8.67
C GLY A 7 -29.75 -12.35 8.02
N GLN A 8 -30.77 -11.71 8.58
CA GLN A 8 -31.96 -11.36 7.82
C GLN A 8 -31.67 -10.03 7.13
N ASP A 9 -31.68 -10.01 5.80
CA ASP A 9 -31.66 -8.79 5.00
C ASP A 9 -32.95 -8.00 5.29
N LYS A 10 -32.90 -7.17 6.33
CA LYS A 10 -33.98 -6.26 6.69
C LYS A 10 -34.06 -5.19 5.61
N SER A 11 -35.07 -5.25 4.74
CA SER A 11 -35.28 -4.28 3.64
C SER A 11 -35.73 -2.89 4.10
N GLN A 12 -35.79 -2.64 5.41
CA GLN A 12 -36.27 -1.40 6.00
C GLN A 12 -35.11 -0.59 6.54
N GLU A 13 -35.19 0.73 6.35
CA GLU A 13 -34.17 1.63 6.86
C GLU A 13 -34.06 1.55 8.39
N PRO A 14 -32.83 1.60 8.93
CA PRO A 14 -32.61 1.52 10.36
C PRO A 14 -33.24 2.73 11.07
N THR A 15 -33.96 2.47 12.17
CA THR A 15 -34.54 3.53 12.99
C THR A 15 -33.46 4.44 13.59
N SER A 16 -33.81 5.69 13.87
CA SER A 16 -32.92 6.70 14.46
C SER A 16 -32.27 6.23 15.78
N LYS A 17 -32.99 5.48 16.62
CA LYS A 17 -32.45 4.84 17.82
C LYS A 17 -31.34 3.83 17.49
N ARG A 18 -31.53 3.00 16.46
CA ARG A 18 -30.56 1.98 16.04
C ARG A 18 -29.29 2.61 15.46
N ILE A 19 -29.41 3.71 14.71
CA ILE A 19 -28.26 4.48 14.20
C ILE A 19 -27.45 5.08 15.36
N ASN A 20 -28.15 5.68 16.34
CA ASN A 20 -27.49 6.26 17.52
C ASN A 20 -26.78 5.20 18.36
N ASP A 21 -27.40 4.03 18.55
CA ASP A 21 -26.79 2.91 19.27
C ASP A 21 -25.58 2.33 18.50
N ALA A 22 -25.65 2.23 17.17
CA ALA A 22 -24.51 1.79 16.36
C ALA A 22 -23.32 2.76 16.46
N ARG A 23 -23.57 4.07 16.42
CA ARG A 23 -22.55 5.11 16.65
C ARG A 23 -21.94 5.03 18.05
N LYS A 24 -22.78 4.92 19.10
CA LYS A 24 -22.33 4.76 20.49
C LYS A 24 -21.50 3.49 20.71
N LYS A 25 -21.83 2.40 20.00
CA LYS A 25 -21.09 1.14 20.02
C LYS A 25 -19.81 1.18 19.18
N GLY A 26 -19.48 2.30 18.54
CA GLY A 26 -18.30 2.42 17.69
C GLY A 26 -18.36 1.56 16.43
N GLN A 27 -19.56 1.22 15.95
CA GLN A 27 -19.74 0.51 14.68
C GLN A 27 -19.48 1.45 13.50
N VAL A 28 -18.22 1.84 13.35
CA VAL A 28 -17.74 2.62 12.20
C VAL A 28 -17.57 1.66 11.03
N PRO A 29 -18.15 1.94 9.84
CA PRO A 29 -17.90 1.13 8.67
C PRO A 29 -16.40 1.15 8.36
N ARG A 30 -15.72 0.03 8.59
CA ARG A 30 -14.34 -0.17 8.15
C ARG A 30 -14.39 -0.83 6.79
N SER A 31 -13.88 -0.15 5.77
CA SER A 31 -13.63 -0.81 4.48
C SER A 31 -12.60 -1.91 4.69
N ARG A 32 -12.97 -3.15 4.34
CA ARG A 32 -12.12 -4.34 4.53
C ARG A 32 -10.78 -4.22 3.82
N GLU A 33 -10.72 -3.43 2.75
CA GLU A 33 -9.58 -3.35 1.85
C GLU A 33 -8.83 -2.02 1.92
N LEU A 34 -9.26 -1.08 2.76
CA LEU A 34 -8.65 0.26 2.83
C LEU A 34 -7.17 0.20 3.23
N ASN A 35 -6.80 -0.74 4.09
CA ASN A 35 -5.40 -0.95 4.47
C ASN A 35 -4.57 -1.44 3.27
N THR A 36 -5.10 -2.38 2.49
CA THR A 36 -4.44 -2.92 1.30
C THR A 36 -4.29 -1.85 0.21
N MET A 37 -5.33 -1.03 0.00
CA MET A 37 -5.26 0.11 -0.92
C MET A 37 -4.20 1.11 -0.47
N ALA A 38 -4.23 1.52 0.80
CA ALA A 38 -3.27 2.48 1.33
C ALA A 38 -1.82 2.00 1.17
N LEU A 39 -1.56 0.73 1.52
CA LEU A 39 -0.23 0.14 1.39
C LEU A 39 0.23 0.07 -0.07
N THR A 40 -0.65 -0.34 -0.98
CA THR A 40 -0.33 -0.41 -2.42
C THR A 40 0.00 0.97 -2.98
N LEU A 41 -0.81 1.98 -2.67
CA LEU A 41 -0.58 3.35 -3.11
C LEU A 41 0.73 3.92 -2.55
N LEU A 42 1.04 3.65 -1.28
CA LEU A 42 2.31 4.05 -0.68
C LEU A 42 3.50 3.35 -1.34
N GLY A 43 3.38 2.06 -1.63
CA GLY A 43 4.42 1.30 -2.33
C GLY A 43 4.71 1.86 -3.72
N VAL A 44 3.66 2.07 -4.52
CA VAL A 44 3.78 2.68 -5.85
C VAL A 44 4.35 4.09 -5.75
N GLY A 45 3.84 4.92 -4.84
CA GLY A 45 4.33 6.28 -4.62
C GLY A 45 5.82 6.32 -4.25
N THR A 46 6.26 5.39 -3.38
CA THR A 46 7.67 5.28 -2.98
C THR A 46 8.55 4.94 -4.18
N VAL A 47 8.15 3.98 -5.01
CA VAL A 47 8.89 3.61 -6.23
C VAL A 47 8.92 4.77 -7.23
N MET A 48 7.83 5.54 -7.38
CA MET A 48 7.81 6.69 -8.28
C MET A 48 8.79 7.80 -7.83
N VAL A 49 8.88 8.07 -6.53
CA VAL A 49 9.74 9.15 -6.00
C VAL A 49 11.20 8.72 -5.90
N LEU A 50 11.49 7.52 -5.39
CA LEU A 50 12.86 7.04 -5.15
C LEU A 50 13.44 6.25 -6.33
N GLY A 51 12.59 5.68 -7.18
CA GLY A 51 12.98 4.79 -8.29
C GLY A 51 13.98 5.42 -9.26
N PRO A 52 13.78 6.66 -9.74
CA PRO A 52 14.73 7.29 -10.66
C PRO A 52 16.14 7.44 -10.06
N ARG A 53 16.23 7.83 -8.78
CA ARG A 53 17.50 7.97 -8.07
C ARG A 53 18.19 6.63 -7.91
N PHE A 54 17.44 5.59 -7.56
CA PHE A 54 17.96 4.23 -7.43
C PHE A 54 18.46 3.68 -8.78
N ALA A 55 17.67 3.85 -9.85
CA ALA A 55 18.03 3.43 -11.19
C ALA A 55 19.28 4.14 -11.72
N SER A 56 19.38 5.46 -11.53
CA SER A 56 20.57 6.22 -11.91
C SER A 56 21.82 5.76 -11.17
N GLY A 57 21.72 5.50 -9.85
CA GLY A 57 22.85 5.00 -9.06
C GLY A 57 23.32 3.64 -9.54
N MET A 58 22.39 2.72 -9.81
CA MET A 58 22.73 1.40 -10.38
C MET A 58 23.39 1.54 -11.76
N HIS A 59 22.88 2.41 -12.61
CA HIS A 59 23.48 2.66 -13.92
C HIS A 59 24.92 3.18 -13.80
N THR A 60 25.18 4.13 -12.90
CA THR A 60 26.54 4.64 -12.67
C THR A 60 27.49 3.52 -12.25
N VAL A 61 27.12 2.71 -11.26
CA VAL A 61 27.94 1.57 -10.82
C VAL A 61 28.17 0.58 -11.96
N PHE A 62 27.13 0.31 -12.76
CA PHE A 62 27.24 -0.63 -13.88
C PHE A 62 28.22 -0.10 -14.93
N VAL A 63 28.13 1.17 -15.31
CA VAL A 63 29.06 1.76 -16.27
C VAL A 63 30.46 1.83 -15.71
N GLU A 64 30.66 2.23 -14.46
CA GLU A 64 31.99 2.33 -13.86
C GLU A 64 32.68 0.97 -13.70
N GLN A 65 31.94 -0.08 -13.38
CA GLN A 65 32.51 -1.42 -13.16
C GLN A 65 32.68 -2.22 -14.45
N PHE A 66 31.81 -2.00 -15.46
CA PHE A 66 31.84 -2.75 -16.71
C PHE A 66 32.44 -1.96 -17.89
N SER A 67 32.86 -0.71 -17.68
CA SER A 67 33.65 0.07 -18.64
C SER A 67 35.13 -0.11 -18.37
N LEU A 68 35.77 -1.07 -19.05
CA LEU A 68 37.23 -1.15 -19.12
C LEU A 68 37.77 0.10 -19.83
N LYS A 69 38.47 0.98 -19.10
CA LYS A 69 39.14 2.11 -19.72
C LYS A 69 40.44 1.63 -20.35
N ARG A 70 40.86 2.31 -21.42
CA ARG A 70 42.16 2.06 -22.05
C ARG A 70 43.30 2.19 -21.03
N GLU A 71 43.15 3.09 -20.07
CA GLU A 71 44.08 3.28 -18.95
C GLU A 71 44.27 1.98 -18.14
N ASP A 72 43.19 1.25 -17.81
CA ASP A 72 43.25 0.01 -17.02
C ASP A 72 43.88 -1.17 -17.78
N ILE A 73 43.88 -1.14 -19.12
CA ILE A 73 44.40 -2.20 -19.98
C ILE A 73 45.90 -2.01 -20.28
N PHE A 74 46.36 -0.76 -20.33
CA PHE A 74 47.70 -0.42 -20.77
C PHE A 74 48.58 0.16 -19.65
N ASP A 75 48.15 0.06 -18.39
CA ASP A 75 48.98 0.32 -17.21
C ASP A 75 49.92 -0.88 -16.99
N THR A 76 51.07 -0.86 -17.66
CA THR A 76 52.23 -1.72 -17.43
C THR A 76 53.48 -0.88 -17.52
#